data_AF-A0A834IWS5-F1
#
_entry.id   AF-A0A834IWS5-F1
#
_cell.length_a   1.000
_cell.length_b   1.000
_cell.length_c   1.000
_cell.angle_alpha   90.00
_cell.angle_beta   90.00
_cell.angle_gamma   90.00
#
_symmetry.space_group_name_H-M   'P 1'
#
loop_
_entity.id
_entity.type
_entity.pdbx_description
1 polymer ?
#
loop_
_entity_poly.entity_id
_entity_poly.type
_entity_poly.pdbx_seq_one_letter_code
_entity_poly.pdbx_strand_id
1 'polypeptide(L)'
;MNEAFVEINNVRTKVVTWGRWIEESAGSTNKIIILIPGNPGITHFYQKFAKTLYERSEIPVWCVGHAGHNFSDRSVTFPKFDDNKHLYGLSGQVEHKLEFFNKYVPENAQVYLIGHSIGAYMCLEILENISIKNKVENAYLLFPTIEYMADIGRLEHLLYLALLKMPRELTEIKEFLLKARRKDAKSVKIKKNPENTKFKIRCSRFLYTLVITDKEKAEKLKQSLPPGLQVKEVK
;
A
#
# COMPACT_ATOMS: atom_id res chain seq x y z
N MET A 1 -1.06 -15.67 20.16
CA MET A 1 -0.78 -14.26 19.81
C MET A 1 -0.42 -13.58 21.10
N ASN A 2 0.74 -12.93 21.14
CA ASN A 2 1.17 -12.14 22.29
C ASN A 2 1.25 -10.68 21.88
N GLU A 3 0.83 -9.76 22.75
CA GLU A 3 0.92 -8.34 22.48
C GLU A 3 1.23 -7.54 23.75
N ALA A 4 2.09 -6.55 23.63
CA ALA A 4 2.40 -5.63 24.72
C ALA A 4 2.92 -4.30 24.19
N PHE A 5 2.92 -3.28 25.05
CA PHE A 5 3.71 -2.08 24.84
C PHE A 5 5.11 -2.31 25.41
N VAL A 6 6.12 -2.21 24.56
CA VAL A 6 7.53 -2.33 24.97
C VAL A 6 8.27 -1.03 24.70
N GLU A 7 9.30 -0.75 25.48
CA GLU A 7 10.07 0.48 25.33
C GLU A 7 11.14 0.32 24.25
N ILE A 8 11.03 1.15 23.22
CA ILE A 8 11.95 1.21 22.09
C ILE A 8 12.22 2.71 21.86
N ASN A 9 13.49 3.11 21.77
CA ASN A 9 13.89 4.51 21.56
C ASN A 9 13.10 5.51 22.44
N ASN A 10 12.99 5.22 23.74
CA ASN A 10 12.25 6.01 24.74
C ASN A 10 10.73 6.18 24.49
N VAL A 11 10.14 5.40 23.57
CA VAL A 11 8.70 5.40 23.30
C VAL A 11 8.11 4.01 23.52
N ARG A 12 7.09 3.93 24.38
CA ARG A 12 6.26 2.73 24.54
C ARG A 12 5.58 2.42 23.21
N THR A 13 5.87 1.26 22.64
CA THR A 13 5.43 0.88 21.30
C THR A 13 4.73 -0.46 21.33
N LYS A 14 3.55 -0.52 20.70
CA LYS A 14 2.80 -1.76 20.58
C LYS A 14 3.54 -2.72 19.64
N VAL A 15 3.87 -3.89 20.17
CA VAL A 15 4.40 -5.03 19.42
C VAL A 15 3.41 -6.18 19.55
N VAL A 16 3.12 -6.83 18.43
CA VAL A 16 2.23 -8.00 18.37
C VAL A 16 2.98 -9.14 17.68
N THR A 17 2.93 -10.33 18.25
CA THR A 17 3.66 -11.49 17.76
C THR A 17 2.81 -12.75 17.66
N TRP A 18 3.24 -13.64 16.76
CA TRP A 18 2.74 -15.01 16.60
C TRP A 18 3.93 -15.97 16.62
N GLY A 19 3.76 -17.13 17.26
CA GLY A 19 4.78 -18.17 17.37
C GLY A 19 5.80 -17.96 18.49
N ARG A 20 6.35 -16.75 18.66
CA ARG A 20 7.36 -16.44 19.69
C ARG A 20 7.31 -14.98 20.12
N TRP A 21 7.37 -14.70 21.42
CA TRP A 21 7.51 -13.31 21.93
C TRP A 21 8.93 -12.76 21.69
N ILE A 22 9.08 -11.44 21.69
CA ILE A 22 10.35 -10.77 21.35
C ILE A 22 11.47 -10.98 22.38
N GLU A 23 11.14 -11.31 23.62
CA GLU A 23 12.10 -11.58 24.71
C GLU A 23 12.27 -13.07 25.00
N GLU A 24 11.53 -13.94 24.29
CA GLU A 24 11.68 -15.39 24.43
C GLU A 24 12.94 -15.85 23.68
N SER A 25 13.69 -16.77 24.31
CA SER A 25 14.85 -17.42 23.68
C SER A 25 14.47 -18.12 22.36
N ALA A 26 15.44 -18.20 21.44
CA ALA A 26 15.21 -18.89 20.18
C ALA A 26 14.92 -20.38 20.44
N GLY A 27 13.69 -20.81 20.11
CA GLY A 27 13.31 -22.23 20.13
C GLY A 27 13.95 -23.02 18.97
N SER A 28 13.16 -23.88 18.31
CA SER A 28 13.65 -24.75 17.24
C SER A 28 14.06 -24.04 15.94
N THR A 29 13.70 -22.76 15.76
CA THR A 29 14.03 -21.98 14.56
C THR A 29 14.64 -20.62 14.92
N ASN A 30 15.69 -20.25 14.21
CA ASN A 30 16.28 -18.91 14.24
C ASN A 30 15.63 -17.96 13.22
N LYS A 31 14.69 -18.43 12.39
CA LYS A 31 13.98 -17.61 11.41
C LYS A 31 12.95 -16.71 12.09
N ILE A 32 12.81 -15.48 11.60
CA ILE A 32 11.82 -14.51 12.08
C ILE A 32 11.30 -13.69 10.89
N ILE A 33 9.99 -13.48 10.81
CA ILE A 33 9.39 -12.49 9.92
C ILE A 33 9.14 -11.22 10.72
N ILE A 34 9.69 -10.10 10.27
CA ILE A 34 9.48 -8.78 10.89
C ILE A 34 8.62 -7.94 9.94
N LEU A 35 7.46 -7.51 10.42
CA LEU A 35 6.49 -6.70 9.70
C LEU A 35 6.50 -5.26 10.21
N ILE A 36 6.83 -4.34 9.32
CA ILE A 36 6.79 -2.88 9.52
C ILE A 36 5.52 -2.33 8.83
N PRO A 37 4.52 -1.87 9.62
CA PRO A 37 3.29 -1.27 9.10
C PRO A 37 3.52 -0.07 8.17
N GLY A 38 2.50 0.26 7.39
CA GLY A 38 2.35 1.57 6.75
C GLY A 38 1.57 2.56 7.62
N ASN A 39 1.22 3.73 7.07
CA ASN A 39 0.47 4.76 7.81
C ASN A 39 -1.05 4.55 7.73
N PRO A 40 -1.79 4.66 8.86
CA PRO A 40 -1.28 4.75 10.23
C PRO A 40 -0.64 3.42 10.70
N GLY A 41 0.51 3.49 11.38
CA GLY A 41 1.28 2.34 11.87
C GLY A 41 0.69 1.58 13.06
N ILE A 42 -0.60 1.30 13.00
CA ILE A 42 -1.38 0.57 14.00
C ILE A 42 -1.27 -0.93 13.70
N THR A 43 -0.82 -1.71 14.68
CA THR A 43 -0.57 -3.15 14.54
C THR A 43 -1.86 -3.95 14.30
N HIS A 44 -2.99 -3.49 14.83
CA HIS A 44 -4.29 -4.15 14.71
C HIS A 44 -4.70 -4.40 13.25
N PHE A 45 -4.42 -3.47 12.33
CA PHE A 45 -4.75 -3.63 10.90
C PHE A 45 -4.05 -4.82 10.22
N TYR A 46 -2.96 -5.31 10.80
CA TYR A 46 -2.16 -6.38 10.24
C TYR A 46 -2.38 -7.73 10.91
N GLN A 47 -3.19 -7.81 11.97
CA GLN A 47 -3.35 -9.04 12.75
C GLN A 47 -3.79 -10.24 11.90
N LYS A 48 -4.79 -10.06 11.02
CA LYS A 48 -5.26 -11.14 10.13
C LYS A 48 -4.17 -11.57 9.15
N PHE A 49 -3.43 -10.61 8.60
CA PHE A 49 -2.34 -10.88 7.67
C PHE A 49 -1.19 -11.64 8.36
N ALA A 50 -0.71 -11.13 9.50
CA ALA A 50 0.37 -11.74 10.27
C ALA A 50 0.00 -13.13 10.80
N LYS A 51 -1.23 -13.31 11.29
CA LYS A 51 -1.75 -14.63 11.68
C LYS A 51 -1.72 -15.62 10.51
N THR A 52 -2.28 -15.23 9.36
CA THR A 52 -2.31 -16.08 8.16
C THR A 52 -0.90 -16.43 7.69
N LEU A 53 0.04 -15.48 7.81
CA LEU A 53 1.43 -15.69 7.44
C LEU A 53 2.13 -16.69 8.36
N TYR A 54 1.93 -16.56 9.68
CA TYR A 54 2.41 -17.54 10.65
C TYR A 54 1.85 -18.95 10.38
N GLU A 55 0.52 -19.07 10.20
CA GLU A 55 -0.14 -20.36 9.96
C GLU A 55 0.32 -21.06 8.67
N ARG A 56 0.82 -20.31 7.68
CA ARG A 56 1.30 -20.86 6.40
C ARG A 56 2.79 -21.11 6.34
N SER A 57 3.58 -20.41 7.16
CA SER A 57 5.05 -20.48 7.11
C SER A 57 5.65 -21.22 8.30
N GLU A 58 4.92 -21.28 9.43
CA GLU A 58 5.41 -21.72 10.74
C GLU A 58 6.64 -20.92 11.24
N ILE A 59 6.93 -19.76 10.63
CA ILE A 59 7.99 -18.85 11.06
C ILE A 59 7.37 -17.80 11.99
N PRO A 60 7.95 -17.53 13.18
CA PRO A 60 7.48 -16.47 14.06
C PRO A 60 7.33 -15.13 13.35
N VAL A 61 6.20 -14.45 13.55
CA VAL A 61 5.88 -13.16 12.91
C VAL A 61 5.81 -12.08 13.98
N TRP A 62 6.62 -11.04 13.83
CA TRP A 62 6.70 -9.89 14.74
C TRP A 62 6.24 -8.63 14.01
N CYS A 63 5.11 -8.06 14.43
CA CYS A 63 4.59 -6.81 13.91
C CYS A 63 4.95 -5.66 14.88
N VAL A 64 5.73 -4.69 14.38
CA VAL A 64 6.26 -3.58 15.18
C VAL A 64 5.52 -2.29 14.81
N GLY A 65 4.66 -1.79 15.70
CA GLY A 65 3.93 -0.55 15.48
C GLY A 65 4.82 0.68 15.26
N HIS A 66 4.26 1.74 14.69
CA HIS A 66 4.93 3.05 14.69
C HIS A 66 4.83 3.70 16.08
N ALA A 67 5.90 4.37 16.49
CA ALA A 67 5.95 5.09 17.76
C ALA A 67 4.82 6.13 17.81
N GLY A 68 4.00 6.11 18.87
CA GLY A 68 2.88 7.04 19.05
C GLY A 68 1.62 6.77 18.22
N HIS A 69 1.55 5.69 17.41
CA HIS A 69 0.38 5.43 16.56
C HIS A 69 -0.69 4.54 17.20
N ASN A 70 -0.32 3.69 18.15
CA ASN A 70 -1.25 2.71 18.73
C ASN A 70 -1.85 3.28 20.01
N PHE A 71 -3.18 3.20 20.11
CA PHE A 71 -3.89 3.59 21.33
C PHE A 71 -3.52 2.64 22.48
N SER A 72 -3.31 3.24 23.64
CA SER A 72 -3.13 2.54 24.91
C SER A 72 -4.17 3.02 25.91
N ASP A 73 -4.35 2.22 26.95
CA ASP A 73 -5.05 2.61 28.16
C ASP A 73 -4.32 3.80 28.81
N ARG A 74 -5.00 4.52 29.73
CA ARG A 74 -4.46 5.72 30.40
C ARG A 74 -3.17 5.48 31.21
N SER A 75 -2.75 4.23 31.40
CA SER A 75 -1.57 3.82 32.17
C SER A 75 -0.25 3.92 31.38
N VAL A 76 -0.30 4.03 30.05
CA VAL A 76 0.91 4.17 29.23
C VAL A 76 1.10 5.64 28.89
N THR A 77 2.22 6.20 29.34
CA THR A 77 2.63 7.56 29.01
C THR A 77 3.54 7.55 27.79
N PHE A 78 3.38 8.55 26.93
CA PHE A 78 4.23 8.76 25.76
C PHE A 78 4.97 10.10 25.91
N PRO A 79 6.20 10.22 25.39
CA PRO A 79 6.88 11.50 25.32
C PRO A 79 6.01 12.55 24.62
N LYS A 80 5.89 13.74 25.21
CA LYS A 80 5.07 14.81 24.64
C LYS A 80 5.56 15.16 23.24
N PHE A 81 4.63 15.27 22.30
CA PHE A 81 4.96 15.51 20.90
C PHE A 81 5.77 16.79 20.68
N ASP A 82 5.38 17.90 21.31
CA ASP A 82 6.01 19.21 21.08
C ASP A 82 7.50 19.22 21.45
N ASP A 83 7.85 18.53 22.54
CA ASP A 83 9.22 18.42 23.04
C ASP A 83 10.02 17.33 22.30
N ASN A 84 9.33 16.37 21.66
CA ASN A 84 9.94 15.14 21.13
C ASN A 84 9.57 14.89 19.65
N LYS A 85 9.39 15.94 18.85
CA LYS A 85 8.98 15.81 17.43
C LYS A 85 9.91 14.88 16.63
N HIS A 86 11.19 14.87 16.98
CA HIS A 86 12.20 14.03 16.35
C HIS A 86 11.89 12.53 16.48
N LEU A 87 11.23 12.07 17.55
CA LEU A 87 10.85 10.65 17.75
C LEU A 87 9.72 10.19 16.83
N TYR A 88 8.86 11.12 16.38
CA TYR A 88 7.63 10.80 15.67
C TYR A 88 7.70 11.05 14.16
N GLY A 89 8.71 11.79 13.70
CA GLY A 89 9.00 12.00 12.28
C GLY A 89 9.53 10.74 11.58
N LEU A 90 9.67 10.79 10.26
CA LEU A 90 10.09 9.63 9.47
C LEU A 90 11.47 9.09 9.89
N SER A 91 12.45 9.98 10.08
CA SER A 91 13.78 9.62 10.57
C SER A 91 13.72 8.99 11.96
N GLY A 92 12.94 9.57 12.88
CA GLY A 92 12.70 9.01 14.21
C GLY A 92 12.07 7.62 14.17
N GLN A 93 11.12 7.38 13.25
CA GLN A 93 10.53 6.05 13.07
C GLN A 93 11.53 5.03 12.52
N VAL A 94 12.45 5.44 11.64
CA VAL A 94 13.55 4.58 11.17
C VAL A 94 14.48 4.22 12.32
N GLU A 95 14.98 5.22 13.05
CA GLU A 95 15.84 5.03 14.24
C GLU A 95 15.16 4.14 15.28
N HIS A 96 13.87 4.36 15.52
CA HIS A 96 13.06 3.54 16.40
C HIS A 96 13.02 2.06 15.96
N LYS A 97 13.01 1.77 14.66
CA LYS A 97 13.10 0.38 14.19
C LYS A 97 14.52 -0.17 14.28
N LEU A 98 15.55 0.62 14.00
CA LEU A 98 16.94 0.21 14.22
C LEU A 98 17.17 -0.19 15.69
N GLU A 99 16.64 0.59 16.63
CA GLU A 99 16.73 0.28 18.07
C GLU A 99 15.98 -1.01 18.43
N PHE A 100 14.82 -1.27 17.82
CA PHE A 100 14.13 -2.55 17.97
C PHE A 100 14.99 -3.72 17.49
N PHE A 101 15.64 -3.59 16.33
CA PHE A 101 16.53 -4.62 15.79
C PHE A 101 17.71 -4.90 16.72
N ASN A 102 18.37 -3.84 17.20
CA ASN A 102 19.52 -3.97 18.09
C ASN A 102 19.14 -4.61 19.43
N LYS A 103 17.99 -4.26 19.98
CA LYS A 103 17.56 -4.71 21.31
C LYS A 103 16.93 -6.09 21.33
N TYR A 104 16.14 -6.44 20.31
CA TYR A 104 15.26 -7.61 20.38
C TYR A 104 15.52 -8.67 19.30
N VAL A 105 16.23 -8.36 18.21
CA VAL A 105 16.47 -9.34 17.14
C VAL A 105 17.77 -10.10 17.43
N PRO A 106 17.72 -11.43 17.67
CA PRO A 106 18.91 -12.21 18.01
C PRO A 106 20.03 -12.09 16.98
N GLU A 107 21.28 -12.27 17.42
CA GLU A 107 22.46 -12.18 16.55
C GLU A 107 22.45 -13.21 15.42
N ASN A 108 22.05 -14.44 15.73
CA ASN A 108 21.99 -15.56 14.79
C ASN A 108 20.64 -15.67 14.04
N ALA A 109 19.77 -14.66 14.15
CA ALA A 109 18.46 -14.70 13.50
C ALA A 109 18.58 -14.58 11.98
N GLN A 110 17.78 -15.36 11.25
CA GLN A 110 17.56 -15.18 9.81
C GLN A 110 16.24 -14.43 9.61
N VAL A 111 16.29 -13.22 9.09
CA VAL A 111 15.17 -12.28 9.06
C VAL A 111 14.53 -12.24 7.67
N TYR A 112 13.21 -12.33 7.64
CA TYR A 112 12.39 -11.98 6.48
C TYR A 112 11.68 -10.66 6.79
N LEU A 113 12.07 -9.60 6.10
CA LEU A 113 11.58 -8.26 6.37
C LEU A 113 10.36 -7.96 5.48
N ILE A 114 9.30 -7.40 6.04
CA ILE A 114 8.10 -7.00 5.29
C ILE A 114 7.79 -5.55 5.63
N GLY A 115 7.70 -4.69 4.62
CA GLY A 115 7.33 -3.28 4.79
C GLY A 115 6.11 -2.94 3.95
N HIS A 116 5.08 -2.33 4.55
CA HIS A 116 3.90 -1.86 3.82
C HIS A 116 3.90 -0.34 3.65
N SER A 117 3.68 0.17 2.42
CA SER A 117 3.64 1.61 2.11
C SER A 117 4.87 2.35 2.67
N ILE A 118 4.73 3.29 3.62
CA ILE A 118 5.86 3.98 4.26
C ILE A 118 6.79 3.02 5.03
N GLY A 119 6.26 1.90 5.52
CA GLY A 119 7.06 0.84 6.13
C GLY A 119 8.05 0.22 5.15
N ALA A 120 7.78 0.29 3.84
CA ALA A 120 8.73 -0.14 2.82
C ALA A 120 9.95 0.80 2.76
N TYR A 121 9.74 2.12 2.82
CA TYR A 121 10.84 3.09 2.95
C TYR A 121 11.66 2.81 4.21
N MET A 122 11.00 2.60 5.36
CA MET A 122 11.70 2.26 6.60
C MET A 122 12.52 0.96 6.46
N CYS A 123 12.01 -0.05 5.75
CA CYS A 123 12.77 -1.27 5.50
C CYS A 123 14.03 -1.01 4.67
N LEU A 124 13.96 -0.14 3.66
CA LEU A 124 15.14 0.23 2.86
C LEU A 124 16.19 0.94 3.71
N GLU A 125 15.78 1.91 4.53
CA GLU A 125 16.69 2.61 5.45
C GLU A 125 17.31 1.66 6.49
N ILE A 126 16.55 0.70 7.01
CA ILE A 126 17.06 -0.34 7.92
C ILE A 126 18.15 -1.19 7.25
N LEU A 127 18.00 -1.47 5.95
CA LEU A 127 18.95 -2.27 5.17
C LEU A 127 20.25 -1.53 4.84
N GLU A 128 20.33 -0.22 5.05
CA GLU A 128 21.61 0.50 4.98
C GLU A 128 22.52 0.15 6.17
N ASN A 129 21.97 -0.37 7.27
CA ASN A 129 22.76 -0.91 8.37
C ASN A 129 23.27 -2.33 8.02
N ILE A 130 24.58 -2.45 7.81
CA ILE A 130 25.24 -3.71 7.39
C ILE A 130 24.99 -4.86 8.37
N SER A 131 25.00 -4.62 9.68
CA SER A 131 24.83 -5.70 10.67
C SER A 131 23.42 -6.28 10.63
N ILE A 132 22.42 -5.45 10.34
CA ILE A 132 21.03 -5.89 10.15
C ILE A 132 20.86 -6.52 8.76
N LYS A 133 21.39 -5.89 7.71
CA LYS A 133 21.33 -6.38 6.33
C LYS A 133 21.86 -7.81 6.20
N ASN A 134 22.97 -8.13 6.86
CA ASN A 134 23.56 -9.47 6.83
C ASN A 134 22.68 -10.55 7.47
N LYS A 135 21.71 -10.17 8.31
CA LYS A 135 20.71 -11.08 8.88
C LYS A 135 19.48 -11.23 7.99
N VAL A 136 19.24 -10.32 7.04
CA VAL A 136 18.01 -10.30 6.23
C VAL A 136 18.18 -11.16 4.98
N GLU A 137 17.41 -12.24 4.90
CA GLU A 137 17.36 -13.14 3.75
C GLU A 137 16.61 -12.49 2.58
N ASN A 138 15.41 -11.96 2.86
CA ASN A 138 14.56 -11.31 1.87
C ASN A 138 13.81 -10.13 2.47
N ALA A 139 13.57 -9.11 1.64
CA ALA A 139 12.69 -7.99 1.95
C ALA A 139 11.49 -7.98 0.98
N TYR A 140 10.28 -8.00 1.52
CA TYR A 140 9.02 -7.92 0.78
C TYR A 140 8.38 -6.56 0.98
N LEU A 141 8.38 -5.75 -0.09
CA LEU A 141 7.86 -4.38 -0.05
C LEU A 141 6.43 -4.35 -0.61
N LEU A 142 5.44 -4.28 0.27
CA LEU A 142 4.02 -4.29 -0.08
C LEU A 142 3.55 -2.88 -0.41
N PHE A 143 3.19 -2.65 -1.68
CA PHE A 143 2.71 -1.35 -2.17
C PHE A 143 3.62 -0.18 -1.74
N PRO A 144 4.92 -0.22 -2.10
CA PRO A 144 5.95 0.62 -1.50
C PRO A 144 5.73 2.10 -1.77
N THR A 145 6.06 2.93 -0.77
CA THR A 145 6.12 4.38 -0.88
C THR A 145 7.56 4.79 -0.56
N ILE A 146 8.37 5.18 -1.55
CA ILE A 146 9.84 5.32 -1.42
C ILE A 146 10.30 6.75 -1.75
N GLU A 147 10.01 7.27 -2.94
CA GLU A 147 10.45 8.61 -3.38
C GLU A 147 9.26 9.53 -3.67
N TYR A 148 9.53 10.84 -3.68
CA TYR A 148 8.57 11.90 -4.01
C TYR A 148 7.31 11.92 -3.14
N MET A 149 7.37 11.45 -1.90
CA MET A 149 6.19 11.27 -1.03
C MET A 149 5.42 12.56 -0.73
N ALA A 150 6.11 13.70 -0.70
CA ALA A 150 5.51 15.02 -0.50
C ALA A 150 5.00 15.64 -1.82
N ASP A 151 5.66 15.33 -2.94
CA ASP A 151 5.32 15.86 -4.27
C ASP A 151 4.21 15.04 -4.95
N ILE A 152 4.13 13.75 -4.64
CA ILE A 152 3.02 12.86 -4.98
C ILE A 152 1.93 13.13 -3.95
N GLY A 153 1.11 14.17 -4.19
CA GLY A 153 0.02 14.55 -3.29
C GLY A 153 -0.77 13.32 -2.85
N ARG A 154 -1.08 13.17 -1.56
CA ARG A 154 -1.73 11.97 -0.94
C ARG A 154 -2.91 11.37 -1.70
N LEU A 155 -3.58 12.16 -2.56
CA LEU A 155 -4.55 11.62 -3.50
C LEU A 155 -3.90 10.68 -4.51
N GLU A 156 -2.78 11.01 -5.16
CA GLU A 156 -2.24 10.32 -6.33
C GLU A 156 -1.88 8.85 -6.15
N HIS A 157 -1.64 8.30 -4.95
CA HIS A 157 -1.38 6.86 -4.77
C HIS A 157 -2.68 6.03 -4.62
N LEU A 158 -3.67 6.55 -3.88
CA LEU A 158 -5.06 6.06 -3.93
C LEU A 158 -5.67 6.31 -5.32
N LEU A 159 -5.36 7.47 -5.91
CA LEU A 159 -5.62 7.81 -7.29
C LEU A 159 -4.80 6.92 -8.20
N TYR A 160 -3.60 6.38 -7.96
CA TYR A 160 -2.88 5.66 -9.03
C TYR A 160 -3.59 4.33 -9.34
N LEU A 161 -3.98 3.61 -8.28
CA LEU A 161 -4.83 2.43 -8.39
C LEU A 161 -6.28 2.78 -8.78
N ALA A 162 -6.81 3.92 -8.35
CA ALA A 162 -8.13 4.40 -8.80
C ALA A 162 -8.11 5.05 -10.19
N LEU A 163 -7.01 5.58 -10.72
CA LEU A 163 -6.78 6.33 -11.99
C LEU A 163 -6.66 5.34 -13.12
N LEU A 164 -6.09 4.16 -12.85
CA LEU A 164 -6.22 3.01 -13.73
C LEU A 164 -7.70 2.60 -13.91
N LYS A 165 -8.59 3.02 -13.00
CA LYS A 165 -10.05 2.83 -13.03
C LYS A 165 -10.89 4.10 -13.22
N MET A 166 -10.34 5.32 -13.14
CA MET A 166 -11.15 6.55 -13.20
C MET A 166 -11.49 6.84 -14.66
N PRO A 167 -12.78 6.90 -15.01
CA PRO A 167 -13.18 7.27 -16.34
C PRO A 167 -12.82 8.74 -16.60
N ARG A 168 -12.20 9.01 -17.76
CA ARG A 168 -12.00 10.37 -18.26
C ARG A 168 -13.16 10.72 -19.18
N GLU A 169 -13.79 11.87 -18.96
CA GLU A 169 -14.78 12.39 -19.88
C GLU A 169 -14.09 13.06 -21.07
N LEU A 170 -14.62 12.81 -22.27
CA LEU A 170 -14.26 13.53 -23.49
C LEU A 170 -15.46 14.40 -23.87
N THR A 171 -15.20 15.65 -24.21
CA THR A 171 -16.23 16.61 -24.63
C THR A 171 -16.43 16.60 -26.14
N GLU A 172 -15.38 16.26 -26.91
CA GLU A 172 -15.40 16.32 -28.37
C GLU A 172 -15.44 14.94 -29.04
N ILE A 173 -16.27 14.82 -30.09
CA ILE A 173 -16.38 13.61 -30.92
C ILE A 173 -15.05 13.28 -31.61
N LYS A 174 -14.32 14.31 -32.07
CA LYS A 174 -13.04 14.16 -32.77
C LYS A 174 -12.00 13.48 -31.87
N GLU A 175 -11.89 13.93 -30.62
CA GLU A 175 -10.99 13.31 -29.65
C GLU A 175 -11.35 11.86 -29.37
N PHE A 176 -12.64 11.56 -29.23
CA PHE A 176 -13.13 10.21 -29.03
C PHE A 176 -12.74 9.29 -30.20
N LEU A 177 -12.92 9.73 -31.45
CA LEU A 177 -12.52 8.97 -32.64
C LEU A 177 -11.01 8.75 -32.71
N LEU A 178 -10.20 9.73 -32.29
CA LEU A 178 -8.75 9.55 -32.17
C LEU A 178 -8.39 8.49 -31.13
N LYS A 179 -9.07 8.46 -29.97
CA LYS A 179 -8.87 7.38 -28.97
C LYS A 179 -9.31 6.02 -29.51
N ALA A 180 -10.39 5.95 -30.29
CA ALA A 180 -10.90 4.72 -30.87
C ALA A 180 -9.97 4.06 -31.89
N ARG A 181 -9.10 4.85 -32.54
CA ARG A 181 -8.12 4.36 -33.51
C ARG A 181 -6.80 3.92 -32.89
N ARG A 182 -6.61 4.09 -31.58
CA ARG A 182 -5.35 3.68 -30.91
C ARG A 182 -5.21 2.16 -30.88
N LYS A 183 -3.97 1.68 -30.98
CA LYS A 183 -3.63 0.24 -30.92
C LYS A 183 -4.08 -0.44 -29.61
N ASP A 184 -4.17 0.30 -28.52
CA ASP A 184 -4.57 -0.23 -27.21
C ASP A 184 -6.09 -0.20 -26.94
N ALA A 185 -6.88 0.38 -27.84
CA ALA A 185 -8.33 0.37 -27.73
C ALA A 185 -8.88 -0.98 -28.21
N LYS A 186 -9.40 -1.79 -27.26
CA LYS A 186 -9.89 -3.16 -27.57
C LYS A 186 -11.40 -3.23 -27.74
N SER A 187 -12.14 -2.43 -26.99
CA SER A 187 -13.61 -2.45 -27.02
C SER A 187 -14.22 -1.12 -26.61
N VAL A 188 -15.39 -0.84 -27.17
CA VAL A 188 -16.27 0.25 -26.77
C VAL A 188 -17.59 -0.31 -26.25
N LYS A 189 -18.02 0.16 -25.08
CA LYS A 189 -19.35 -0.10 -24.52
C LYS A 189 -20.25 1.09 -24.79
N ILE A 190 -21.39 0.86 -25.43
CA ILE A 190 -22.39 1.89 -25.71
C ILE A 190 -23.53 1.67 -24.74
N LYS A 191 -23.78 2.65 -23.85
CA LYS A 191 -24.92 2.63 -22.92
C LYS A 191 -25.93 3.68 -23.34
N LYS A 192 -27.15 3.25 -23.67
CA LYS A 192 -28.27 4.14 -24.00
C LYS A 192 -29.09 4.41 -22.73
N ASN A 193 -29.08 5.66 -22.27
CA ASN A 193 -29.95 6.14 -21.19
C ASN A 193 -31.14 6.91 -21.79
N PRO A 194 -32.19 7.23 -21.01
CA PRO A 194 -33.34 8.00 -21.51
C PRO A 194 -32.95 9.36 -22.13
N GLU A 195 -32.01 10.07 -21.51
CA GLU A 195 -31.63 11.44 -21.89
C GLU A 195 -30.33 11.53 -22.71
N ASN A 196 -29.50 10.48 -22.71
CA ASN A 196 -28.20 10.52 -23.38
C ASN A 196 -27.68 9.12 -23.71
N THR A 197 -26.77 9.07 -24.67
CA THR A 197 -25.98 7.88 -25.01
C THR A 197 -24.54 8.08 -24.56
N LYS A 198 -24.00 7.12 -23.82
CA LYS A 198 -22.61 7.14 -23.33
C LYS A 198 -21.76 6.13 -24.10
N PHE A 199 -20.73 6.62 -24.76
CA PHE A 199 -19.72 5.81 -25.44
C PHE A 199 -18.51 5.65 -24.54
N LYS A 200 -18.30 4.43 -24.01
CA LYS A 200 -17.25 4.13 -23.04
C LYS A 200 -16.18 3.25 -23.66
N ILE A 201 -15.04 3.83 -24.02
CA ILE A 201 -13.93 3.11 -24.65
C ILE A 201 -12.83 2.78 -23.66
N ARG A 202 -12.47 1.50 -23.56
CA ARG A 202 -11.37 1.05 -22.68
C ARG A 202 -10.06 0.98 -23.45
N CYS A 203 -9.09 1.79 -23.01
CA CYS A 203 -7.69 1.75 -23.44
C CYS A 203 -6.84 1.05 -22.35
N SER A 204 -5.51 0.95 -22.55
CA SER A 204 -4.61 0.34 -21.55
C SER A 204 -4.74 1.02 -20.18
N ARG A 205 -4.63 2.35 -20.15
CA ARG A 205 -4.54 3.12 -18.91
C ARG A 205 -5.89 3.63 -18.40
N PHE A 206 -6.74 4.14 -19.29
CA PHE A 206 -7.98 4.83 -18.92
C PHE A 206 -9.22 4.25 -19.60
N LEU A 207 -10.37 4.43 -18.97
CA LEU A 207 -11.68 4.32 -19.61
C LEU A 207 -12.07 5.74 -20.06
N TYR A 208 -12.26 5.98 -21.35
CA TYR A 208 -12.76 7.27 -21.82
C TYR A 208 -14.26 7.19 -22.05
N THR A 209 -15.02 8.21 -21.63
CA THR A 209 -16.47 8.30 -21.82
C THR A 209 -16.80 9.56 -22.60
N LEU A 210 -17.49 9.42 -23.72
CA LEU A 210 -18.13 10.54 -24.42
C LEU A 210 -19.64 10.44 -24.20
N VAL A 211 -20.26 11.53 -23.77
CA VAL A 211 -21.71 11.63 -23.56
C VAL A 211 -22.32 12.43 -24.70
N ILE A 212 -23.33 11.87 -25.36
CA ILE A 212 -24.07 12.54 -26.45
C ILE A 212 -25.56 12.54 -26.09
N THR A 213 -26.17 13.72 -26.03
CA THR A 213 -27.60 13.89 -25.76
C THR A 213 -28.46 13.66 -27.02
N ASP A 214 -27.96 14.09 -28.18
CA ASP A 214 -28.60 13.95 -29.48
C ASP A 214 -28.55 12.49 -30.01
N LYS A 215 -29.73 11.89 -30.19
CA LYS A 215 -29.87 10.48 -30.60
C LYS A 215 -29.36 10.23 -32.03
N GLU A 216 -29.57 11.16 -32.96
CA GLU A 216 -29.12 10.99 -34.35
C GLU A 216 -27.60 11.09 -34.45
N LYS A 217 -26.99 12.03 -33.71
CA LYS A 217 -25.53 12.15 -33.64
C LYS A 217 -24.90 10.90 -33.01
N ALA A 218 -25.55 10.30 -32.00
CA ALA A 218 -25.07 9.07 -31.40
C ALA A 218 -25.06 7.90 -32.40
N GLU A 219 -26.12 7.72 -33.20
CA GLU A 219 -26.14 6.66 -34.22
C GLU A 219 -25.10 6.89 -35.34
N LYS A 220 -24.90 8.13 -35.79
CA LYS A 220 -23.83 8.49 -36.74
C LYS A 220 -22.43 8.20 -36.17
N LEU A 221 -22.20 8.50 -34.89
CA LEU A 221 -20.93 8.19 -34.24
C LEU A 221 -20.69 6.68 -34.16
N LYS A 222 -21.73 5.91 -33.81
CA LYS A 222 -21.66 4.44 -33.75
C LYS A 222 -21.23 3.84 -35.09
N GLN A 223 -21.75 4.36 -36.21
CA GLN A 223 -21.35 3.94 -37.56
C GLN A 223 -19.92 4.35 -37.93
N SER A 224 -19.38 5.39 -37.30
CA SER A 224 -18.04 5.92 -37.57
C SER A 224 -16.92 5.21 -36.79
N LEU A 225 -17.26 4.21 -35.97
CA LEU A 225 -16.29 3.46 -35.17
C LEU A 225 -15.38 2.59 -36.08
N PRO A 226 -14.10 2.41 -35.72
CA PRO A 226 -13.19 1.57 -36.50
C PRO A 226 -13.66 0.10 -36.55
N PRO A 227 -13.55 -0.59 -37.70
CA PRO A 227 -14.09 -1.95 -37.89
C PRO A 227 -13.43 -3.01 -36.99
N GLY A 228 -12.19 -2.80 -36.55
CA GLY A 228 -11.48 -3.73 -35.64
C GLY A 228 -11.84 -3.56 -34.16
N LEU A 229 -12.68 -2.58 -33.81
CA LEU A 229 -13.03 -2.29 -32.42
C LEU A 229 -14.29 -3.06 -32.01
N GLN A 230 -14.21 -3.87 -30.95
CA GLN A 230 -15.38 -4.61 -30.48
C GLN A 230 -16.42 -3.67 -29.87
N VAL A 231 -17.63 -3.65 -30.44
CA VAL A 231 -18.75 -2.84 -29.95
C VAL A 231 -19.67 -3.70 -29.08
N LYS A 232 -19.93 -3.25 -27.84
CA LYS A 232 -20.83 -3.92 -26.90
C LYS A 232 -21.95 -2.97 -26.49
N GLU A 233 -23.19 -3.33 -26.78
CA GLU A 233 -24.36 -2.59 -26.29
C GLU A 233 -24.72 -3.05 -24.87
N VAL A 234 -24.92 -2.08 -23.98
CA VAL A 234 -25.29 -2.32 -22.59
C VAL A 234 -26.59 -1.58 -22.32
N LYS A 235 -27.57 -2.29 -21.74
CA LYS A 235 -28.81 -1.69 -21.25
C LYS A 235 -28.54 -0.77 -20.05
#